data_AF-A0A383EWA0-F1
#
_entry.id   AF-A0A383EWA0-F1
#
_cell.length_a   1.000
_cell.length_b   1.000
_cell.length_c   1.000
_cell.angle_alpha   90.00
_cell.angle_beta   90.00
_cell.angle_gamma   90.00
#
_symmetry.space_group_name_H-M   'P 1'
#
loop_
_entity.id
_entity.type
_entity.pdbx_description
1 polymer ?
#
loop_
_entity_poly.entity_id
_entity_poly.type
_entity_poly.pdbx_seq_one_letter_code
_entity_poly.pdbx_strand_id
1 'polypeptide(L)'
;MNTFYRVLSFDGQTFTDDGNLVQSNLDLSLLPKNRAAAIPEPFTFAERHTSKGFKTKEDFTINLAKMLRTEIDSLVESGFELIQLLGPSIAYNNEVD
;
A
#
# COMPACT_ATOMS: atom_id res chain seq x y z
N MET A 1 -18.99 0.51 11.14
CA MET A 1 -18.71 1.02 9.78
C MET A 1 -19.34 0.05 8.79
N ASN A 2 -20.05 0.55 7.76
CA ASN A 2 -20.80 -0.30 6.79
C ASN A 2 -20.04 -0.48 5.46
N THR A 3 -18.72 -0.29 5.47
CA THR A 3 -17.85 -0.47 4.30
C THR A 3 -17.24 -1.87 4.34
N PHE A 4 -17.31 -2.58 3.23
CA PHE A 4 -16.74 -3.91 3.06
C PHE A 4 -15.54 -3.85 2.11
N TYR A 5 -14.46 -4.55 2.43
CA TYR A 5 -13.28 -4.70 1.59
C TYR A 5 -12.99 -6.18 1.38
N ARG A 6 -12.18 -6.49 0.36
CA ARG A 6 -11.76 -7.87 0.07
C ARG A 6 -10.49 -8.19 0.85
N VAL A 7 -10.50 -9.31 1.57
CA VAL A 7 -9.29 -9.88 2.17
C VAL A 7 -8.60 -10.74 1.12
N LEU A 8 -7.39 -10.35 0.75
CA LEU A 8 -6.51 -11.10 -0.16
C LEU A 8 -5.59 -12.05 0.63
N SER A 9 -5.25 -13.17 -0.01
CA SER A 9 -4.27 -14.15 0.48
C SER A 9 -3.09 -14.21 -0.48
N PHE A 10 -1.88 -14.06 0.03
CA PHE A 10 -0.64 -14.05 -0.74
C PHE A 10 0.17 -15.32 -0.49
N ASP A 11 0.41 -16.10 -1.55
CA ASP A 11 1.17 -17.36 -1.45
C ASP A 11 2.67 -17.18 -1.78
N GLY A 12 3.05 -16.07 -2.42
CA GLY A 12 4.45 -15.74 -2.76
C GLY A 12 5.25 -15.11 -1.61
N GLN A 13 6.58 -15.14 -1.74
CA GLN A 13 7.55 -14.53 -0.79
C GLN A 13 8.18 -13.23 -1.32
N THR A 14 7.78 -12.78 -2.49
CA THR A 14 8.36 -11.60 -3.12
C THR A 14 7.26 -10.84 -3.83
N PHE A 15 7.16 -9.54 -3.54
CA PHE A 15 6.41 -8.61 -4.35
C PHE A 15 7.36 -8.03 -5.38
N THR A 16 7.06 -8.27 -6.65
CA THR A 16 7.75 -7.62 -7.77
C THR A 16 6.89 -6.46 -8.21
N ASP A 17 7.40 -5.26 -8.05
CA ASP A 17 6.77 -4.06 -8.59
C ASP A 17 7.81 -3.30 -9.39
N ASP A 18 7.43 -2.97 -10.62
CA ASP A 18 8.22 -2.18 -11.55
C ASP A 18 7.97 -0.67 -11.33
N GLY A 19 7.12 -0.32 -10.36
CA GLY A 19 6.78 1.05 -9.98
C GLY A 19 5.85 1.72 -10.98
N ASN A 20 5.00 0.99 -11.69
CA ASN A 20 4.12 1.60 -12.69
C ASN A 20 2.66 1.14 -12.55
N LEU A 21 2.32 0.46 -11.46
CA LEU A 21 1.01 -0.17 -11.32
C LEU A 21 -0.09 0.87 -11.18
N VAL A 22 0.08 1.89 -10.34
CA VAL A 22 -0.91 2.94 -10.15
C VAL A 22 -0.99 3.78 -11.42
N GLN A 23 0.15 4.17 -11.99
CA GLN A 23 0.17 5.02 -13.19
C GLN A 23 -0.43 4.36 -14.42
N SER A 24 -0.17 3.07 -14.64
CA SER A 24 -0.73 2.33 -15.79
C SER A 24 -2.25 2.21 -15.73
N ASN A 25 -2.85 2.41 -14.57
CA ASN A 25 -4.30 2.43 -14.36
C ASN A 25 -4.90 3.84 -14.33
N LEU A 26 -4.10 4.89 -14.54
CA LEU A 26 -4.54 6.29 -14.53
C LEU A 26 -4.28 6.97 -15.88
N ASP A 27 -5.25 7.74 -16.35
CA ASP A 27 -4.99 8.70 -17.43
C ASP A 27 -4.34 9.95 -16.85
N LEU A 28 -3.01 9.91 -16.73
CA LEU A 28 -2.22 11.02 -16.21
C LEU A 28 -2.39 12.30 -17.04
N SER A 29 -2.80 12.24 -18.31
CA SER A 29 -2.98 13.46 -19.11
C SER A 29 -4.21 14.27 -18.68
N LEU A 30 -5.22 13.60 -18.12
CA LEU A 30 -6.47 14.20 -17.67
C LEU A 30 -6.44 14.70 -16.22
N LEU A 31 -5.44 14.28 -15.44
CA LEU A 31 -5.29 14.70 -14.05
C LEU A 31 -4.68 16.11 -13.93
N PRO A 32 -5.14 16.93 -12.97
CA PRO A 32 -4.55 18.24 -12.69
C PRO A 32 -3.05 18.13 -12.35
N LYS A 33 -2.27 19.19 -12.47
CA LYS A 33 -0.80 19.13 -12.26
C LYS A 33 -0.40 18.90 -10.81
N ASN A 34 -1.17 19.41 -9.86
CA ASN A 34 -0.95 19.28 -8.42
C ASN A 34 -1.64 18.01 -7.87
N ARG A 35 -1.06 16.84 -8.17
CA ARG A 35 -1.71 15.55 -7.88
C ARG A 35 -1.40 15.09 -6.46
N ALA A 36 -2.39 14.44 -5.86
CA ALA A 36 -2.24 13.74 -4.60
C ALA A 36 -2.72 12.29 -4.75
N ALA A 37 -2.04 11.37 -4.06
CA ALA A 37 -2.44 9.97 -3.96
C ALA A 37 -2.65 9.61 -2.49
N ALA A 38 -3.71 8.84 -2.21
CA ALA A 38 -3.95 8.25 -0.90
C ALA A 38 -3.78 6.73 -1.01
N ILE A 39 -2.86 6.17 -0.23
CA ILE A 39 -2.45 4.77 -0.34
C ILE A 39 -2.51 4.12 1.05
N PRO A 40 -3.10 2.91 1.20
CA PRO A 40 -2.98 2.14 2.43
C PRO A 40 -1.51 1.93 2.79
N GLU A 41 -1.14 2.25 4.02
CA GLU A 41 0.24 2.03 4.45
C GLU A 41 0.50 0.53 4.73
N PRO A 42 1.78 0.08 4.64
CA PRO A 42 2.13 -1.33 4.64
C PRO A 42 1.64 -2.12 5.87
N PHE A 43 1.63 -1.52 7.06
CA PHE A 43 1.20 -2.16 8.30
C PHE A 43 -0.31 -2.44 8.26
N THR A 44 -1.14 -1.45 7.97
CA THR A 44 -2.59 -1.61 7.80
C THR A 44 -2.89 -2.63 6.72
N PHE A 45 -2.18 -2.56 5.59
CA PHE A 45 -2.36 -3.54 4.53
C PHE A 45 -2.01 -4.95 5.03
N ALA A 46 -0.85 -5.14 5.65
CA ALA A 46 -0.46 -6.42 6.22
C ALA A 46 -1.52 -6.91 7.19
N GLU A 47 -1.92 -6.11 8.19
CA GLU A 47 -2.91 -6.45 9.22
C GLU A 47 -4.23 -6.97 8.64
N ARG A 48 -4.71 -6.35 7.56
CA ARG A 48 -5.99 -6.71 6.95
C ARG A 48 -5.93 -7.87 5.95
N HIS A 49 -4.74 -8.40 5.67
CA HIS A 49 -4.50 -9.44 4.66
C HIS A 49 -3.71 -10.63 5.24
N THR A 50 -3.75 -11.76 4.53
CA THR A 50 -3.03 -12.97 4.91
C THR A 50 -1.89 -13.27 3.95
N SER A 51 -0.78 -13.78 4.47
CA SER A 51 0.28 -14.34 3.64
C SER A 51 0.70 -15.69 4.20
N LYS A 52 0.90 -16.67 3.31
CA LYS A 52 1.49 -17.97 3.63
C LYS A 52 2.97 -18.04 3.27
N GLY A 53 3.44 -17.12 2.43
CA GLY A 53 4.83 -17.06 1.99
C GLY A 53 5.77 -16.55 3.08
N PHE A 54 5.36 -15.52 3.83
CA PHE A 54 6.20 -14.92 4.86
C PHE A 54 6.10 -15.65 6.20
N LYS A 55 7.25 -15.84 6.86
CA LYS A 55 7.33 -16.52 8.17
C LYS A 55 6.70 -15.70 9.29
N THR A 56 6.83 -14.37 9.20
CA THR A 56 6.29 -13.43 10.18
C THR A 56 5.47 -12.35 9.50
N LYS A 57 4.57 -11.72 10.26
CA LYS A 57 3.82 -10.55 9.80
C LYS A 57 4.75 -9.38 9.51
N GLU A 58 5.81 -9.22 10.31
CA GLU A 58 6.82 -8.18 10.12
C GLU A 58 7.55 -8.34 8.77
N ASP A 59 7.97 -9.56 8.41
CA ASP A 59 8.58 -9.83 7.10
C ASP A 59 7.63 -9.46 5.96
N PHE A 60 6.34 -9.78 6.10
CA PHE A 60 5.31 -9.42 5.12
C PHE A 60 5.19 -7.90 4.98
N THR A 61 5.07 -7.19 6.11
CA THR A 61 4.99 -5.72 6.16
C THR A 61 6.22 -5.06 5.52
N ILE A 62 7.43 -5.54 5.82
CA ILE A 62 8.67 -4.99 5.25
C ILE A 62 8.72 -5.18 3.73
N ASN A 63 8.29 -6.34 3.23
CA ASN A 63 8.27 -6.58 1.79
C ASN A 63 7.22 -5.71 1.08
N LEU A 64 6.04 -5.52 1.66
CA LEU A 64 5.05 -4.56 1.17
C LEU A 64 5.59 -3.13 1.15
N ALA A 65 6.32 -2.72 2.19
CA ALA A 65 6.92 -1.38 2.26
C ALA A 65 7.95 -1.15 1.16
N LYS A 66 8.77 -2.15 0.83
CA LYS A 66 9.74 -2.06 -0.28
C LYS A 66 9.05 -1.89 -1.63
N MET A 67 8.01 -2.69 -1.88
CA MET A 67 7.19 -2.59 -3.08
C MET A 67 6.53 -1.21 -3.19
N LEU A 68 5.86 -0.77 -2.12
CA LEU A 68 5.19 0.53 -2.07
C LEU A 68 6.16 1.69 -2.29
N ARG A 69 7.39 1.60 -1.79
CA ARG A 69 8.42 2.62 -2.03
C ARG A 69 8.69 2.80 -3.53
N THR A 70 8.86 1.71 -4.26
CA THR A 70 9.11 1.75 -5.71
C THR A 70 7.95 2.42 -6.45
N GLU A 71 6.69 2.12 -6.08
CA GLU A 71 5.51 2.77 -6.65
C GLU A 71 5.46 4.28 -6.31
N ILE A 72 5.77 4.64 -5.05
CA ILE A 72 5.80 6.04 -4.62
C ILE A 72 6.86 6.84 -5.37
N ASP A 73 8.08 6.29 -5.51
CA ASP A 73 9.18 6.96 -6.22
C ASP A 73 8.74 7.30 -7.65
N SER A 74 8.08 6.36 -8.33
CA SER A 74 7.54 6.59 -9.67
C SER A 74 6.41 7.63 -9.69
N LEU A 75 5.47 7.60 -8.73
CA LEU A 75 4.40 8.61 -8.64
C LEU A 75 4.99 10.03 -8.49
N VAL A 76 6.05 10.17 -7.70
CA VAL A 76 6.79 11.44 -7.55
C VAL A 76 7.41 11.86 -8.88
N GLU A 77 8.07 10.94 -9.60
CA GLU A 77 8.62 11.21 -10.94
C GLU A 77 7.54 11.64 -11.95
N SER A 78 6.31 11.15 -11.79
CA SER A 78 5.14 11.50 -12.60
C SER A 78 4.40 12.78 -12.18
N GLY A 79 4.92 13.51 -11.18
CA GLY A 79 4.39 14.81 -10.76
C GLY A 79 3.34 14.77 -9.66
N PHE A 80 3.27 13.70 -8.86
CA PHE A 80 2.51 13.74 -7.61
C PHE A 80 3.27 14.53 -6.55
N GLU A 81 2.60 15.51 -5.94
CA GLU A 81 3.19 16.42 -4.96
C GLU A 81 2.90 16.00 -3.51
N LEU A 82 1.83 15.22 -3.31
CA LEU A 82 1.40 14.74 -2.00
C LEU A 82 1.07 13.25 -2.02
N ILE A 83 1.70 12.50 -1.11
CA ILE A 83 1.38 11.09 -0.86
C ILE A 83 0.85 10.97 0.57
N GLN A 84 -0.41 10.59 0.71
CA GLN A 84 -1.05 10.34 2.00
C GLN A 84 -1.05 8.83 2.31
N LEU A 85 -0.35 8.46 3.38
CA LEU A 85 -0.33 7.10 3.89
C LEU A 85 -1.51 6.88 4.86
N LEU A 86 -2.39 5.93 4.54
CA LEU A 86 -3.61 5.63 5.30
C LEU A 86 -3.39 4.47 6.27
N GLY A 87 -3.18 4.78 7.56
CA GLY A 87 -2.84 3.81 8.61
C GLY A 87 -3.86 3.62 9.74
N PRO A 88 -5.15 3.33 9.47
CA PRO A 88 -6.16 3.18 10.51
C PRO A 88 -5.91 2.00 11.47
N SER A 89 -5.13 0.97 11.09
CA SER A 89 -4.81 -0.14 12.00
C SER A 89 -3.93 0.28 13.18
N ILE A 90 -3.23 1.42 13.11
CA ILE A 90 -2.43 1.96 14.22
C ILE A 90 -3.32 2.28 15.43
N ALA A 91 -4.56 2.70 15.19
CA ALA A 91 -5.51 3.01 16.26
C ALA A 91 -6.07 1.76 16.95
N TYR A 92 -5.90 0.57 16.37
CA TYR A 92 -6.32 -0.69 16.98
C TYR A 92 -5.18 -1.23 17.86
N ASN A 93 -5.19 -0.88 19.15
CA ASN A 93 -4.38 -1.53 20.16
C ASN A 93 -5.24 -2.50 20.97
N ASN A 94 -4.91 -3.79 20.94
CA ASN A 94 -5.63 -4.81 21.73
C ASN A 94 -5.18 -4.85 23.20
N GLU A 95 -4.15 -4.08 23.59
CA GLU A 95 -3.59 -4.07 24.96
C GLU A 95 -4.08 -2.92 25.84
N VAL A 96 -5.05 -2.12 25.37
CA VAL A 96 -5.65 -1.06 26.19
C VAL A 96 -7.05 -1.49 26.62
N ASP A 97 -7.08 -2.28 27.69
CA ASP A 97 -8.20 -2.37 28.64
C ASP A 97 -7.77 -1.71 29.97
#